data_AF-A0AAP0C099-F1
#
_entry.id   AF-A0AAP0C099-F1
#
_cell.length_a   1.000
_cell.length_b   1.000
_cell.length_c   1.000
_cell.angle_alpha   90.00
_cell.angle_beta   90.00
_cell.angle_gamma   90.00
#
_symmetry.space_group_name_H-M   'P 1'
#
loop_
_entity.id
_entity.type
_entity.pdbx_description
1 polymer ?
#
loop_
_entity_poly.entity_id
_entity_poly.type
_entity_poly.pdbx_seq_one_letter_code
_entity_poly.pdbx_strand_id
1 'polypeptide(L)'
;MKTLIGFIDVAGIYFALTQLTHRNISQTHKFQAVGLGWAFADSVLYRLAPLWMGARGLEFTWEYVFQGLEANANLVLNLSLSALVSLMWLRKNKPKSVIPIIYASAVILASMTSIVSYLRKVLGWEPAKVAGFELISSLVMAFISCQLYYACQRPSI
;
A
#
# COMPACT_ATOMS: atom_id res chain seq x y z
N MET A 1 -8.14 16.43 0.12
CA MET A 1 -7.58 15.97 1.40
C MET A 1 -7.13 14.51 1.38
N LYS A 2 -7.93 13.54 0.91
CA LYS A 2 -7.51 12.12 0.92
C LYS A 2 -6.28 11.77 0.08
N THR A 3 -6.13 12.41 -1.09
CA THR A 3 -4.90 12.30 -1.91
C THR A 3 -3.65 12.79 -1.18
N LEU A 4 -3.76 13.85 -0.37
CA LEU A 4 -2.63 14.38 0.40
C LEU A 4 -2.12 13.35 1.41
N ILE A 5 -3.02 12.57 2.02
CA ILE A 5 -2.65 11.50 2.96
C ILE A 5 -1.78 10.46 2.24
N GLY A 6 -2.17 10.02 1.04
CA GLY A 6 -1.36 9.08 0.25
C GLY A 6 0.01 9.64 -0.14
N PHE A 7 0.13 10.94 -0.41
CA PHE A 7 1.43 11.58 -0.64
C PHE A 7 2.27 11.68 0.64
N ILE A 8 1.64 11.92 1.79
CA ILE A 8 2.30 11.90 3.09
C ILE A 8 2.82 10.50 3.41
N ASP A 9 2.07 9.44 3.08
CA ASP A 9 2.53 8.05 3.23
C ASP A 9 3.78 7.77 2.40
N VAL A 10 3.78 8.19 1.12
CA VAL A 10 4.95 8.07 0.24
C VAL A 10 6.17 8.79 0.83
N ALA A 11 5.98 10.03 1.30
CA ALA A 11 7.05 10.82 1.91
C ALA A 11 7.57 10.21 3.23
N GLY A 12 6.66 9.72 4.08
CA GLY A 12 6.96 9.08 5.35
C GLY A 12 7.74 7.79 5.18
N ILE A 13 7.33 6.93 4.25
CA ILE A 13 8.06 5.69 3.92
C ILE A 13 9.43 6.02 3.32
N TYR A 14 9.51 7.00 2.43
CA TYR A 14 10.79 7.44 1.86
C TYR A 14 11.76 7.90 2.96
N PHE A 15 11.27 8.71 3.90
CA PHE A 15 12.04 9.15 5.06
C PHE A 15 12.47 7.96 5.95
N ALA A 16 11.57 7.04 6.27
CA ALA A 16 11.88 5.85 7.05
C ALA A 16 12.99 4.98 6.42
N LEU A 17 12.96 4.82 5.09
CA LEU A 17 14.00 4.11 4.33
C LEU A 17 15.35 4.84 4.42
N THR A 18 15.37 6.17 4.33
CA THR A 18 16.62 6.94 4.49
C THR A 18 17.22 6.76 5.88
N GLN A 19 16.42 6.73 6.94
CA GLN A 19 16.91 6.54 8.31
C GLN A 19 17.54 5.16 8.54
N LEU A 20 16.95 4.09 7.97
CA LEU A 20 17.49 2.73 8.07
C LEU A 20 18.74 2.49 7.21
N THR A 21 19.09 3.44 6.34
CA THR A 21 20.27 3.34 5.48
C THR A 21 21.56 3.30 6.30
N HIS A 22 21.58 3.98 7.44
CA HIS A 22 22.72 4.01 8.36
C HIS A 22 23.02 2.66 9.04
N ARG A 23 22.15 1.66 8.92
CA ARG A 23 22.37 0.29 9.43
C ARG A 23 22.86 -0.63 8.32
N ASN A 24 23.82 -1.51 8.63
CA ASN A 24 24.48 -2.45 7.71
C ASN A 24 23.59 -3.66 7.35
N ILE A 25 22.34 -3.40 6.98
CA ILE A 25 21.31 -4.40 6.63
C ILE A 25 21.17 -4.44 5.10
N SER A 26 20.94 -5.64 4.54
CA SER A 26 20.71 -5.80 3.11
C SER A 26 19.49 -4.99 2.65
N GLN A 27 19.55 -4.48 1.42
CA GLN A 27 18.51 -3.60 0.89
C GLN A 27 17.15 -4.28 0.75
N THR A 28 17.15 -5.61 0.56
CA THR A 28 15.92 -6.42 0.47
C THR A 28 15.20 -6.54 1.82
N HIS A 29 15.94 -6.61 2.93
CA HIS A 29 15.31 -6.68 4.26
C HIS A 29 14.83 -5.30 4.75
N LYS A 30 15.47 -4.21 4.29
CA LYS A 30 15.09 -2.84 4.67
C LYS A 30 13.67 -2.47 4.22
N PHE A 31 13.32 -2.72 2.96
CA PHE A 31 11.99 -2.37 2.46
C PHE A 31 10.89 -3.24 3.10
N GLN A 32 11.17 -4.52 3.36
CA GLN A 32 10.23 -5.41 4.03
C GLN A 32 9.95 -4.94 5.46
N ALA A 33 11.00 -4.57 6.21
CA ALA A 33 10.85 -4.06 7.56
C ALA A 33 10.05 -2.74 7.61
N VAL A 34 10.37 -1.77 6.74
CA VAL A 34 9.63 -0.49 6.68
C VAL A 34 8.21 -0.71 6.20
N GLY A 35 8.00 -1.49 5.14
CA GLY A 35 6.68 -1.74 4.57
C GLY A 35 5.76 -2.46 5.53
N LEU A 36 6.23 -3.52 6.19
CA LEU A 36 5.46 -4.24 7.21
C LEU A 36 5.19 -3.34 8.42
N GLY A 37 6.17 -2.58 8.89
CA GLY A 37 6.00 -1.66 10.02
C GLY A 37 4.97 -0.55 9.72
N TRP A 38 5.02 0.04 8.54
CA TRP A 38 4.07 1.07 8.11
C TRP A 38 2.66 0.50 7.94
N ALA A 39 2.53 -0.65 7.26
CA ALA A 39 1.25 -1.31 7.04
C ALA A 39 0.62 -1.79 8.36
N PHE A 40 1.44 -2.25 9.31
CA PHE A 40 0.99 -2.61 10.66
C PHE A 40 0.47 -1.39 11.42
N ALA A 41 1.23 -0.28 11.44
CA ALA A 41 0.80 0.96 12.08
C ALA A 41 -0.51 1.48 11.48
N ASP A 42 -0.64 1.48 10.15
CA ASP A 42 -1.86 1.88 9.45
C ASP A 42 -3.06 1.01 9.86
N SER A 43 -2.88 -0.31 9.89
CA SER A 43 -3.96 -1.24 10.23
C SER A 43 -4.41 -1.13 11.69
N VAL A 44 -3.46 -0.98 12.63
CA VAL A 44 -3.78 -0.82 14.05
C VAL A 44 -4.51 0.49 14.31
N LEU A 45 -4.00 1.61 13.76
CA LEU A 45 -4.54 2.94 14.03
C LEU A 45 -5.89 3.17 13.34
N TYR A 46 -6.02 2.80 12.07
CA TYR A 46 -7.20 3.17 11.27
C TYR A 46 -8.27 2.08 11.19
N ARG A 47 -7.96 0.82 11.51
CA ARG A 47 -8.87 -0.31 11.21
C ARG A 47 -9.17 -1.18 12.41
N LEU A 48 -8.15 -1.50 13.22
CA LEU A 48 -8.33 -2.30 14.42
C LEU A 48 -9.14 -1.55 15.48
N ALA A 49 -8.88 -0.25 15.70
CA ALA A 49 -9.62 0.53 16.70
C ALA A 49 -11.14 0.62 16.40
N PRO A 50 -11.58 0.93 15.17
CA PRO A 50 -13.01 0.89 14.81
C PRO A 50 -13.62 -0.51 14.88
N LEU A 51 -12.90 -1.54 14.39
CA LEU A 51 -13.37 -2.93 14.45
C LEU A 51 -13.53 -3.40 15.89
N TRP A 52 -12.56 -3.12 16.77
CA TRP A 52 -12.59 -3.51 18.17
C TRP A 52 -13.72 -2.83 18.94
N MET A 53 -13.96 -1.54 18.70
CA MET A 53 -15.05 -0.83 19.36
C MET A 53 -16.43 -1.21 18.80
N GLY A 54 -16.54 -1.43 17.48
CA GLY A 54 -17.79 -1.80 16.81
C GLY A 54 -18.21 -3.24 17.05
N ALA A 55 -17.28 -4.19 16.96
CA ALA A 55 -17.56 -5.63 17.10
C ALA A 55 -17.83 -6.08 18.55
N ARG A 56 -17.74 -5.16 19.53
CA ARG A 56 -18.18 -5.41 20.92
C ARG A 56 -19.69 -5.26 21.11
N GLY A 57 -20.44 -4.89 20.06
CA GLY A 57 -21.90 -4.87 20.07
C GLY A 57 -22.52 -6.28 20.15
N LEU A 58 -23.79 -6.34 20.53
CA LEU A 58 -24.55 -7.59 20.75
C LEU A 58 -24.90 -8.35 19.47
N GLU A 59 -24.85 -7.70 18.30
CA GLU A 59 -25.27 -8.27 17.02
C GLU A 59 -24.14 -8.23 15.99
N PHE A 60 -23.79 -9.39 15.46
CA PHE A 60 -22.82 -9.55 14.40
C PHE A 60 -23.44 -9.20 13.05
N THR A 61 -22.82 -8.27 12.31
CA THR A 61 -23.22 -7.90 10.94
C THR A 61 -22.13 -8.25 9.93
N TRP A 62 -22.55 -8.54 8.69
CA TRP A 62 -21.63 -8.82 7.57
C TRP A 62 -20.70 -7.65 7.22
N GLU A 63 -21.02 -6.44 7.68
CA GLU A 63 -20.21 -5.25 7.45
C GLU A 63 -18.82 -5.38 8.07
N TYR A 64 -18.69 -6.01 9.25
CA TYR A 64 -17.41 -6.24 9.89
C TYR A 64 -16.53 -7.23 9.11
N VAL A 65 -17.14 -8.21 8.43
CA VAL A 65 -16.41 -9.16 7.57
C VAL A 65 -15.84 -8.42 6.35
N PHE A 66 -16.66 -7.60 5.69
CA PHE A 66 -16.19 -6.79 4.56
C PHE A 66 -15.13 -5.77 4.99
N GLN A 67 -15.26 -5.18 6.17
CA GLN A 67 -14.26 -4.28 6.73
C GLN A 67 -12.93 -4.99 7.02
N GLY A 68 -12.98 -6.24 7.50
CA GLY A 68 -11.79 -7.08 7.67
C GLY A 68 -11.10 -7.42 6.34
N LEU A 69 -11.89 -7.73 5.30
CA LEU A 69 -11.37 -7.94 3.95
C LEU A 69 -10.74 -6.66 3.36
N GLU A 70 -11.41 -5.51 3.54
CA GLU A 70 -10.90 -4.18 3.17
C GLU A 70 -9.56 -3.90 3.86
N ALA A 71 -9.44 -4.23 5.16
CA ALA A 71 -8.19 -4.13 5.91
C ALA A 71 -7.03 -4.95 5.32
N ASN A 72 -7.30 -6.20 4.96
CA ASN A 72 -6.29 -7.07 4.36
C ASN A 72 -5.87 -6.60 2.96
N ALA A 73 -6.81 -6.14 2.13
CA ALA A 73 -6.50 -5.57 0.82
C ALA A 73 -5.57 -4.36 0.94
N ASN A 74 -5.86 -3.47 1.88
CA ASN A 74 -5.05 -2.28 2.11
C ASN A 74 -3.67 -2.57 2.72
N LEU A 75 -3.55 -3.61 3.56
CA LEU A 75 -2.24 -4.09 4.01
C LEU A 75 -1.34 -4.44 2.81
N VAL A 76 -1.89 -5.17 1.83
CA VAL A 76 -1.17 -5.54 0.61
C VAL A 76 -0.86 -4.31 -0.24
N LEU A 77 -1.79 -3.36 -0.37
CA LEU A 77 -1.54 -2.10 -1.08
C LEU A 77 -0.43 -1.27 -0.42
N ASN A 78 -0.43 -1.15 0.91
CA ASN A 78 0.61 -0.42 1.65
C ASN A 78 1.98 -1.09 1.51
N LEU A 79 2.03 -2.42 1.52
CA LEU A 79 3.27 -3.16 1.28
C LEU A 79 3.78 -2.96 -0.15
N SER A 80 2.86 -2.96 -1.14
CA SER A 80 3.16 -2.68 -2.55
C SER A 80 3.68 -1.25 -2.72
N LEU A 81 3.09 -0.28 -2.01
CA LEU A 81 3.53 1.11 -2.01
C LEU A 81 4.95 1.23 -1.44
N SER A 82 5.22 0.58 -0.31
CA SER A 82 6.56 0.56 0.27
C SER A 82 7.59 -0.06 -0.66
N ALA A 83 7.24 -1.13 -1.38
CA ALA A 83 8.09 -1.71 -2.41
C ALA A 83 8.39 -0.71 -3.53
N LEU A 84 7.38 -0.01 -4.07
CA LEU A 84 7.56 1.02 -5.09
C LEU A 84 8.42 2.19 -4.60
N VAL A 85 8.19 2.68 -3.38
CA VAL A 85 8.99 3.77 -2.78
C VAL A 85 10.43 3.33 -2.54
N SER A 86 10.65 2.08 -2.14
CA SER A 86 12.00 1.50 -2.03
C SER A 86 12.72 1.45 -3.38
N LEU A 87 11.97 1.13 -4.45
CA LEU A 87 12.48 1.18 -5.81
C LEU A 87 12.77 2.61 -6.23
N MET A 88 11.96 3.61 -5.88
CA MET A 88 12.25 5.03 -6.14
C MET A 88 13.55 5.46 -5.46
N TRP A 89 13.72 5.07 -4.19
CA TRP A 89 14.88 5.39 -3.37
C TRP A 89 16.19 4.73 -3.84
N LEU A 90 16.11 3.49 -4.36
CA LEU A 90 17.26 2.76 -4.91
C LEU A 90 17.94 3.61 -6.00
N ARG A 91 19.24 3.91 -5.92
CA ARG A 91 19.91 4.77 -6.94
C ARG A 91 20.67 4.01 -8.02
N LYS A 92 20.93 2.70 -7.84
CA LYS A 92 21.78 1.91 -8.75
C LYS A 92 20.96 1.15 -9.81
N ASN A 93 21.46 1.12 -11.04
CA ASN A 93 21.08 0.24 -12.16
C ASN A 93 19.57 0.05 -12.39
N LYS A 94 18.83 1.14 -12.63
CA LYS A 94 17.45 1.04 -13.14
C LYS A 94 17.41 1.20 -14.65
N PRO A 95 16.73 0.29 -15.38
CA PRO A 95 16.43 0.53 -16.78
C PRO A 95 15.56 1.78 -16.93
N LYS A 96 15.97 2.69 -17.83
CA LYS A 96 15.32 4.01 -18.01
C LYS A 96 13.83 3.89 -18.33
N SER A 97 13.39 2.82 -18.99
CA SER A 97 12.00 2.55 -19.34
C SER A 97 11.10 2.22 -18.14
N VAL A 98 11.66 1.68 -17.05
CA VAL A 98 10.89 1.23 -15.87
C VAL A 98 10.68 2.35 -14.87
N ILE A 99 11.55 3.36 -14.87
CA ILE A 99 11.45 4.55 -14.02
C ILE A 99 10.06 5.21 -14.11
N PRO A 100 9.55 5.62 -15.28
CA PRO A 100 8.24 6.28 -15.36
C PRO A 100 7.10 5.36 -14.86
N ILE A 101 7.22 4.04 -15.05
CA ILE A 101 6.23 3.06 -14.60
C ILE A 101 6.19 2.99 -13.06
N ILE A 102 7.35 3.06 -12.39
CA ILE A 102 7.44 3.10 -10.92
C ILE A 102 6.76 4.36 -10.39
N TYR A 103 7.06 5.54 -10.95
CA TYR A 103 6.44 6.79 -10.50
C TYR A 103 4.93 6.81 -10.79
N ALA A 104 4.49 6.37 -11.96
CA ALA A 104 3.07 6.32 -12.32
C ALA A 104 2.30 5.38 -11.39
N SER A 105 2.82 4.17 -11.15
CA SER A 105 2.20 3.21 -10.24
C SER A 105 2.14 3.70 -8.79
N ALA A 106 3.17 4.40 -8.30
CA ALA A 106 3.17 5.00 -6.97
C ALA A 106 2.11 6.11 -6.84
N VAL A 107 1.95 6.96 -7.86
CA VAL A 107 0.92 8.03 -7.88
C VAL A 107 -0.49 7.42 -7.92
N ILE A 108 -0.71 6.40 -8.76
CA ILE A 108 -1.98 5.69 -8.81
C ILE A 108 -2.32 5.11 -7.43
N LEU A 109 -1.34 4.49 -6.77
CA LEU A 109 -1.53 3.89 -5.45
C LEU A 109 -1.82 4.93 -4.36
N ALA A 110 -1.11 6.06 -4.35
CA ALA A 110 -1.37 7.18 -3.44
C ALA A 110 -2.78 7.77 -3.63
N SER A 111 -3.34 7.66 -4.84
CA SER A 111 -4.70 8.11 -5.14
C SER A 111 -5.82 7.11 -4.78
N MET A 112 -5.49 5.86 -4.45
CA MET A 112 -6.48 4.79 -4.20
C MET A 112 -7.49 5.13 -3.12
N THR A 113 -7.07 5.76 -2.02
CA THR A 113 -7.96 6.19 -0.93
C THR A 113 -9.02 7.20 -1.40
N SER A 114 -8.71 7.98 -2.43
CA SER A 114 -9.63 8.93 -3.04
C SER A 114 -10.56 8.24 -4.03
N ILE A 115 -10.06 7.27 -4.81
CA ILE A 115 -10.85 6.44 -5.72
C ILE A 115 -11.92 5.67 -4.94
N VAL A 116 -11.53 4.98 -3.86
CA VAL A 116 -12.47 4.24 -3.00
C VAL A 116 -13.51 5.18 -2.38
N SER A 117 -13.08 6.35 -1.92
CA SER A 117 -14.01 7.36 -1.39
C SER A 117 -15.01 7.86 -2.43
N TYR A 118 -14.58 7.96 -3.69
CA TYR A 118 -15.44 8.37 -4.79
C TYR A 118 -16.46 7.27 -5.14
N LEU A 119 -16.01 6.01 -5.24
CA LEU A 119 -16.89 4.86 -5.48
C LEU A 119 -17.97 4.72 -4.41
N ARG A 120 -17.61 4.92 -3.14
CA ARG A 120 -18.55 4.81 -2.02
C ARG A 120 -19.56 5.96 -1.97
N LYS A 121 -19.10 7.21 -2.18
CA LYS A 121 -19.94 8.41 -1.99
C LYS A 121 -20.73 8.82 -3.23
N VAL A 122 -20.13 8.72 -4.42
CA VAL A 122 -20.72 9.24 -5.66
C VAL A 122 -21.48 8.15 -6.39
N LEU A 123 -20.89 6.95 -6.47
CA LEU A 123 -21.48 5.83 -7.18
C LEU A 123 -22.37 4.96 -6.29
N GLY A 124 -22.41 5.23 -4.98
CA GLY A 124 -23.26 4.52 -4.02
C GLY A 124 -22.97 3.03 -3.93
N TRP A 125 -21.73 2.60 -4.16
CA TRP A 125 -21.40 1.19 -4.17
C TRP A 125 -21.57 0.54 -2.80
N GLU A 126 -22.26 -0.60 -2.80
CA GLU A 126 -22.40 -1.48 -1.64
C GLU A 126 -21.01 -1.93 -1.11
N PRO A 127 -20.87 -2.18 0.20
CA PRO A 127 -19.60 -2.55 0.81
C PRO A 127 -18.96 -3.80 0.19
N ALA A 128 -19.75 -4.77 -0.25
CA ALA A 128 -19.26 -5.97 -0.93
C ALA A 128 -18.56 -5.65 -2.26
N LYS A 129 -19.11 -4.73 -3.07
CA LYS A 129 -18.53 -4.32 -4.35
C LYS A 129 -17.24 -3.53 -4.15
N VAL A 130 -17.22 -2.66 -3.14
CA VAL A 130 -16.02 -1.89 -2.78
C VAL A 130 -14.91 -2.83 -2.30
N ALA A 131 -15.21 -3.76 -1.40
CA ALA A 131 -14.24 -4.74 -0.91
C ALA A 131 -13.69 -5.62 -2.04
N GLY A 132 -14.55 -6.08 -2.96
CA GLY A 132 -14.14 -6.82 -4.15
C GLY A 132 -13.19 -6.02 -5.05
N PHE A 133 -13.51 -4.76 -5.33
CA PHE A 133 -12.65 -3.86 -6.10
C PHE A 133 -11.29 -3.65 -5.42
N GLU A 134 -11.27 -3.40 -4.12
CA GLU A 134 -10.01 -3.23 -3.39
C GLU A 134 -9.16 -4.49 -3.41
N LEU A 135 -9.75 -5.67 -3.20
CA LEU A 135 -9.04 -6.95 -3.26
C LEU A 135 -8.41 -7.15 -4.64
N ILE A 136 -9.17 -6.95 -5.72
CA ILE A 136 -8.64 -7.07 -7.08
C ILE A 136 -7.51 -6.06 -7.31
N SER A 137 -7.71 -4.80 -6.91
CA SER A 137 -6.69 -3.76 -7.06
C SER A 137 -5.41 -4.09 -6.30
N SER A 138 -5.52 -4.68 -5.10
CA SER A 138 -4.39 -5.07 -4.27
C SER A 138 -3.58 -6.22 -4.89
N LEU A 139 -4.26 -7.22 -5.46
CA LEU A 139 -3.60 -8.32 -6.18
C LEU A 139 -2.88 -7.82 -7.44
N VAL A 140 -3.53 -6.94 -8.21
CA VAL A 140 -2.92 -6.33 -9.41
C VAL A 140 -1.68 -5.53 -9.03
N MET A 141 -1.76 -4.71 -7.98
CA MET A 141 -0.65 -3.89 -7.52
C MET A 141 0.49 -4.71 -6.91
N ALA A 142 0.17 -5.78 -6.18
CA ALA A 142 1.18 -6.72 -5.71
C ALA A 142 1.90 -7.40 -6.87
N PHE A 143 1.18 -7.80 -7.92
CA PHE A 143 1.78 -8.37 -9.13
C PHE A 143 2.68 -7.36 -9.85
N ILE A 144 2.20 -6.13 -10.09
CA ILE A 144 2.98 -5.08 -10.76
C ILE A 144 4.25 -4.74 -9.97
N SER A 145 4.13 -4.50 -8.66
CA SER A 145 5.28 -4.16 -7.82
C SER A 145 6.31 -5.29 -7.78
N CYS A 146 5.86 -6.55 -7.75
CA CYS A 146 6.73 -7.72 -7.83
C CYS A 146 7.49 -7.77 -9.17
N GLN A 147 6.80 -7.59 -10.30
CA GLN A 147 7.44 -7.58 -11.63
C GLN A 147 8.46 -6.44 -11.77
N LEU A 148 8.13 -5.24 -11.26
CA LEU A 148 9.04 -4.09 -11.26
C LEU A 148 10.28 -4.36 -10.41
N TYR A 149 10.11 -5.03 -9.27
CA TYR A 149 11.22 -5.40 -8.40
C TYR A 149 12.15 -6.41 -9.07
N TYR A 150 11.58 -7.45 -9.69
CA TYR A 150 12.36 -8.41 -10.50
C TYR A 150 13.08 -7.74 -11.66
N ALA A 151 12.43 -6.82 -12.38
CA ALA A 151 13.02 -6.10 -13.49
C ALA A 151 14.22 -5.23 -13.07
N CYS A 152 14.16 -4.62 -11.88
CA CYS A 152 15.25 -3.79 -11.36
C CYS A 152 16.41 -4.60 -10.74
N GLN A 153 16.18 -5.86 -10.36
CA GLN A 153 17.22 -6.74 -9.81
C GLN A 153 18.00 -7.52 -10.86
N ARG A 154 17.48 -7.62 -12.09
CA ARG A 154 18.22 -8.32 -13.17
C ARG A 154 19.54 -7.58 -13.43
N PRO A 155 20.69 -8.29 -13.42
CA PRO A 155 21.96 -7.70 -13.82
C PRO A 155 21.83 -7.22 -15.27
N SER A 156 22.21 -5.98 -15.55
CA SER A 156 22.43 -5.51 -16.90
C SER A 156 23.58 -6.31 -17.48
N ILE A 157 23.28 -7.20 -18.42
CA ILE A 157 24.26 -7.93 -19.23
C ILE A 157 25.12 -6.92 -19.99
#